data_AF-T1FAT1-F1
#
_entry.id   AF-T1FAT1-F1
#
_cell.length_a   1.000
_cell.length_b   1.000
_cell.length_c   1.000
_cell.angle_alpha   90.00
_cell.angle_beta   90.00
_cell.angle_gamma   90.00
#
_symmetry.space_group_name_H-M   'P 1'
#
loop_
_entity.id
_entity.type
_entity.pdbx_description
1 polymer ?
#
loop_
_entity_poly.entity_id
_entity_poly.type
_entity_poly.pdbx_seq_one_letter_code
_entity_poly.pdbx_strand_id
1 'polypeptide(L)'
;MSEGLNKNIFKFGVNGPQTTITSWTGFLRYDLILKAEEANVREEECSICLEALVSSGKTAVYLKHCLHSFHLSCLKIVYEINDKILKCPLCRFFYKLPGMHRTEYLNSHWRQFGTLYVYIYEESVRLESIMFAIFLNIINMDRNEATMEIVRRVIKAWKIGKLNSKNYFDVLMKCDLQSIKAKLDEWNIHSNDFVDELVDDNDMYDDGVDRDKNSLFGHQSLLEWARSGPGVPRLERVHRDGTHPPLVKNLWINNLRSKISKHEPSMLVTHVTLPHGYEELLNKCNR
;
A
#
# COMPACT_ATOMS: atom_id res chain seq x y z
N MET A 1 -4.67 -36.34 -11.95
CA MET A 1 -4.79 -35.04 -12.65
C MET A 1 -3.81 -34.10 -12.00
N SER A 2 -2.58 -34.07 -12.50
CA SER A 2 -1.54 -33.16 -12.05
C SER A 2 -1.90 -31.75 -12.49
N GLU A 3 -2.18 -30.88 -11.53
CA GLU A 3 -2.31 -29.44 -11.74
C GLU A 3 -1.09 -28.97 -12.55
N GLY A 4 -1.34 -28.58 -13.79
CA GLY A 4 -0.31 -27.99 -14.63
C GLY A 4 0.23 -26.76 -13.91
N LEU A 5 1.50 -26.82 -13.54
CA LEU A 5 2.25 -25.70 -12.98
C LEU A 5 2.00 -24.48 -13.87
N ASN A 6 1.22 -23.52 -13.36
CA ASN A 6 0.96 -22.25 -14.02
C ASN A 6 2.32 -21.57 -14.25
N LYS A 7 2.77 -21.55 -15.51
CA LYS A 7 4.18 -21.28 -15.83
C LYS A 7 4.61 -19.82 -15.64
N ASN A 8 3.69 -18.89 -15.39
CA ASN A 8 4.00 -17.46 -15.29
C ASN A 8 3.40 -16.85 -14.02
N ILE A 9 3.86 -17.27 -12.84
CA ILE A 9 3.51 -16.62 -11.57
C ILE A 9 4.60 -15.62 -11.24
N PHE A 10 4.31 -14.33 -11.41
CA PHE A 10 5.14 -13.28 -10.82
C PHE A 10 4.64 -13.02 -9.40
N LYS A 11 5.50 -13.28 -8.40
CA LYS A 11 5.22 -13.03 -6.99
C LYS A 11 6.28 -12.07 -6.45
N PHE A 12 5.84 -10.98 -5.85
CA PHE A 12 6.72 -10.11 -5.07
C PHE A 12 6.03 -9.66 -3.79
N GLY A 13 6.84 -9.45 -2.75
CA GLY A 13 6.38 -8.99 -1.44
C GLY A 13 6.80 -7.54 -1.23
N VAL A 14 5.84 -6.69 -0.90
CA VAL A 14 6.05 -5.27 -0.63
C VAL A 14 5.92 -5.05 0.86
N ASN A 15 7.02 -4.69 1.51
CA ASN A 15 6.98 -4.37 2.93
C ASN A 15 6.53 -2.91 3.15
N GLY A 16 5.91 -2.64 4.29
CA GLY A 16 5.73 -1.25 4.70
C GLY A 16 7.09 -0.54 4.85
N PRO A 17 7.16 0.78 4.65
CA PRO A 17 8.39 1.52 4.87
C PRO A 17 8.84 1.40 6.33
N GLN A 18 10.09 0.98 6.55
CA GLN A 18 10.66 0.78 7.90
C GLN A 18 11.48 1.98 8.39
N THR A 19 11.99 2.77 7.46
CA THR A 19 12.86 3.92 7.73
C THR A 19 12.25 5.19 7.14
N THR A 20 12.77 6.34 7.56
CA THR A 20 12.43 7.61 6.91
C THR A 20 12.80 7.50 5.44
N ILE A 21 11.78 7.50 4.59
CA ILE A 21 11.96 7.55 3.15
C ILE A 21 12.65 8.89 2.87
N THR A 22 13.93 8.85 2.54
CA THR A 22 14.72 9.99 2.04
C THR A 22 15.26 9.70 0.63
N SER A 23 14.92 8.54 0.06
CA SER A 23 15.37 8.13 -1.26
C SER A 23 14.77 9.01 -2.36
N TRP A 24 15.50 9.10 -3.48
CA TRP A 24 15.03 9.76 -4.69
C TRP A 24 13.66 9.20 -5.14
N THR A 25 13.52 7.88 -5.14
CA THR A 25 12.26 7.20 -5.48
C THR A 25 11.14 7.58 -4.52
N GLY A 26 11.45 7.83 -3.25
CA GLY A 26 10.53 8.41 -2.30
C GLY A 26 9.94 9.74 -2.75
N PHE A 27 10.78 10.70 -3.18
CA PHE A 27 10.29 12.00 -3.68
C PHE A 27 9.37 11.86 -4.88
N LEU A 28 9.65 10.91 -5.77
CA LEU A 28 8.78 10.59 -6.90
C LEU A 28 7.45 9.97 -6.42
N ARG A 29 7.49 8.97 -5.53
CA ARG A 29 6.27 8.31 -4.99
C ARG A 29 5.36 9.24 -4.20
N TYR A 30 5.90 10.21 -3.48
CA TYR A 30 5.09 11.21 -2.79
C TYR A 30 4.63 12.35 -3.70
N ASP A 31 4.88 12.24 -5.00
CA ASP A 31 4.50 13.21 -6.02
C ASP A 31 5.03 14.60 -5.68
N LEU A 32 6.22 14.68 -5.08
CA LEU A 32 6.90 15.95 -4.79
C LEU A 32 7.64 16.48 -6.01
N ILE A 33 7.98 15.59 -6.93
CA ILE A 33 8.54 15.86 -8.25
C ILE A 33 7.51 15.36 -9.27
N LEU A 34 7.01 16.26 -10.09
CA LEU A 34 5.91 16.01 -11.02
C LEU A 34 6.40 16.21 -12.45
N LYS A 35 5.94 15.36 -13.37
CA LYS A 35 6.24 15.49 -14.79
C LYS A 35 5.64 16.79 -15.31
N ALA A 36 6.46 17.58 -15.99
CA ALA A 36 5.94 18.73 -16.71
C ALA A 36 5.33 18.23 -18.03
N GLU A 37 4.09 18.59 -18.31
CA GLU A 37 3.49 18.34 -19.61
C GLU A 37 4.16 19.24 -20.64
N GLU A 38 4.51 18.72 -21.81
CA GLU A 38 5.22 19.48 -22.86
C GLU A 38 4.50 20.78 -23.22
N ALA A 39 3.17 20.79 -23.22
CA ALA A 39 2.35 21.98 -23.47
C ALA A 39 2.48 23.08 -22.40
N ASN A 40 2.91 22.72 -21.19
CA ASN A 40 3.03 23.62 -20.03
C ASN A 40 4.49 24.01 -19.74
N VAL A 41 5.46 23.38 -20.41
CA VAL A 41 6.86 23.79 -20.33
C VAL A 41 6.99 25.02 -21.23
N ARG A 42 7.02 26.20 -20.60
CA ARG A 42 7.45 27.44 -21.29
C ARG A 42 8.83 27.21 -21.89
N GLU A 43 9.26 28.02 -22.87
CA GLU A 43 10.62 28.02 -23.45
C GLU A 43 11.70 28.45 -22.41
N GLU A 44 11.58 27.97 -21.19
CA GLU A 44 12.45 28.19 -20.05
C GLU A 44 13.65 27.23 -20.13
N GLU A 45 14.78 27.70 -19.62
CA GLU A 45 16.00 26.93 -19.50
C GLU A 45 16.08 26.28 -18.12
N CYS A 46 16.64 25.07 -18.07
CA CYS A 46 16.96 24.44 -16.80
C CYS A 46 18.11 25.21 -16.14
N SER A 47 17.87 25.81 -14.97
CA SER A 47 18.89 26.60 -14.27
C SER A 47 20.08 25.80 -13.73
N ILE A 48 20.13 24.48 -13.94
CA ILE A 48 21.23 23.60 -13.51
C ILE A 48 22.21 23.37 -14.67
N CYS A 49 21.71 22.98 -15.84
CA CYS A 49 22.54 22.68 -17.02
C CYS A 49 22.55 23.80 -18.07
N LEU A 50 21.69 24.82 -17.91
CA LEU A 50 21.50 25.95 -18.82
C LEU A 50 21.02 25.56 -20.23
N GLU A 51 20.44 24.36 -20.38
CA GLU A 51 19.78 23.93 -21.63
C GLU A 51 18.27 24.12 -21.54
N ALA A 52 17.61 24.28 -22.69
CA ALA A 52 16.15 24.34 -22.79
C ALA A 52 15.48 23.13 -22.10
N LEU A 53 14.39 23.37 -21.36
CA LEU A 53 13.65 22.30 -20.68
C LEU A 53 13.00 21.32 -21.66
N VAL A 54 12.65 21.79 -22.87
CA VAL A 54 12.09 20.99 -23.97
C VAL A 54 13.15 20.28 -24.83
N SER A 55 14.40 20.17 -24.35
CA SER A 55 15.46 19.53 -25.13
C SER A 55 15.21 18.03 -25.36
N SER A 56 15.53 17.56 -26.57
CA SER A 56 15.30 16.18 -26.98
C SER A 56 15.98 15.18 -26.04
N GLY A 57 15.22 14.23 -25.51
CA GLY A 57 15.74 13.13 -24.69
C GLY A 57 15.93 13.44 -23.20
N LYS A 58 15.55 14.64 -22.73
CA LYS A 58 15.51 14.96 -21.30
C LYS A 58 14.09 15.19 -20.83
N THR A 59 13.73 14.58 -19.71
CA THR A 59 12.42 14.76 -19.08
C THR A 59 12.41 16.02 -18.23
N ALA A 60 11.54 16.98 -18.53
CA ALA A 60 11.26 18.12 -17.67
C ALA A 60 10.30 17.76 -16.52
N VAL A 61 10.58 18.30 -15.34
CA VAL A 61 9.77 18.13 -14.13
C VAL A 61 9.63 19.45 -13.39
N TYR A 62 8.57 19.61 -12.60
CA TYR A 62 8.43 20.69 -11.65
C TYR A 62 8.35 20.17 -10.23
N LEU A 63 8.84 20.99 -9.29
CA LEU A 63 8.73 20.70 -7.87
C LEU A 63 7.36 21.15 -7.35
N LYS A 64 6.58 20.24 -6.76
CA LYS A 64 5.15 20.43 -6.46
C LYS A 64 4.80 21.70 -5.67
N HIS A 65 5.68 22.16 -4.78
CA HIS A 65 5.37 23.30 -3.91
C HIS A 65 5.74 24.66 -4.51
N CYS A 66 6.95 24.77 -5.07
CA CYS A 66 7.44 26.04 -5.63
C CYS A 66 7.27 26.16 -7.14
N LEU A 67 6.84 25.10 -7.82
CA LEU A 67 6.56 25.01 -9.26
C LEU A 67 7.76 25.34 -10.17
N HIS A 68 8.97 25.43 -9.62
CA HIS A 68 10.18 25.60 -10.42
C HIS A 68 10.50 24.32 -11.20
N SER A 69 10.91 24.50 -12.46
CA SER A 69 11.12 23.43 -13.43
C SER A 69 12.60 23.11 -13.66
N PHE A 70 12.91 21.83 -13.82
CA PHE A 70 14.27 21.31 -14.07
C PHE A 70 14.21 20.05 -14.95
N HIS A 71 15.32 19.64 -15.56
CA HIS A 71 15.41 18.26 -16.03
C HIS A 71 15.49 17.29 -14.84
N LEU A 72 14.78 16.17 -14.91
CA LEU A 72 14.74 15.14 -13.86
C LEU A 72 16.15 14.66 -13.48
N SER A 73 17.00 14.42 -14.48
CA SER A 73 18.39 13.98 -14.30
C SER A 73 19.25 15.05 -13.61
N CYS A 74 19.13 16.32 -14.01
CA CYS A 74 19.84 17.41 -13.37
C CYS A 74 19.43 17.58 -11.90
N LEU A 75 18.13 17.49 -11.61
CA LEU A 75 17.63 17.57 -10.24
C LEU A 75 18.12 16.39 -9.38
N LYS A 76 18.24 15.19 -9.96
CA LYS A 76 18.79 14.01 -9.27
C LYS A 76 20.25 14.22 -8.86
N ILE A 77 21.08 14.74 -9.76
CA ILE A 77 22.49 15.07 -9.47
C ILE A 77 22.58 16.07 -8.30
N VAL A 78 21.73 17.11 -8.29
CA VAL A 78 21.67 18.07 -7.19
C VAL A 78 21.31 17.38 -5.87
N TYR A 79 20.34 16.47 -5.87
CA TYR A 79 19.98 15.69 -4.69
C TYR A 79 21.14 14.81 -4.19
N GLU A 80 21.88 14.15 -5.10
CA GLU A 80 23.02 13.29 -4.76
C GLU A 80 24.19 14.08 -4.14
N ILE A 81 24.47 15.27 -4.66
CA ILE A 81 25.54 16.15 -4.16
C ILE A 81 25.17 16.80 -2.81
N ASN A 82 23.88 17.03 -2.53
CA ASN A 82 23.40 17.67 -1.30
C ASN A 82 23.03 16.66 -0.20
N ASP A 83 23.85 15.63 0.02
CA ASP A 83 23.64 14.63 1.09
C ASP A 83 22.23 14.01 1.09
N LYS A 84 21.67 13.75 -0.11
CA LYS A 84 20.31 13.21 -0.27
C LYS A 84 19.21 14.13 0.28
N ILE A 85 19.42 15.43 0.19
CA ILE A 85 18.45 16.45 0.59
C ILE A 85 17.92 17.15 -0.66
N LEU A 86 16.61 17.05 -0.91
CA LEU A 86 15.97 17.77 -1.99
C LEU A 86 15.69 19.23 -1.59
N LYS A 87 16.52 20.15 -2.09
CA LYS A 87 16.29 21.60 -2.04
C LYS A 87 16.09 22.13 -3.44
N CYS A 88 15.13 23.03 -3.64
CA CYS A 88 14.99 23.73 -4.90
C CYS A 88 16.25 24.57 -5.18
N PRO A 89 16.93 24.43 -6.34
CA PRO A 89 18.08 25.26 -6.70
C PRO A 89 17.79 26.77 -6.75
N LEU A 90 16.56 27.14 -7.14
CA LEU A 90 16.14 28.54 -7.32
C LEU A 90 15.72 29.19 -6.01
N CYS A 91 14.64 28.71 -5.37
CA CYS A 91 14.09 29.34 -4.16
C CYS A 91 14.60 28.75 -2.85
N ARG A 92 15.45 27.71 -2.89
CA ARG A 92 15.99 27.01 -1.72
C ARG A 92 14.94 26.36 -0.80
N PHE A 93 13.69 26.26 -1.24
CA PHE A 93 12.65 25.53 -0.50
C PHE A 93 13.08 24.09 -0.26
N PHE A 94 12.94 23.64 0.99
CA PHE A 94 13.37 22.33 1.46
C PHE A 94 12.19 21.34 1.38
N TYR A 95 12.32 20.30 0.56
CA TYR A 95 11.30 19.28 0.43
C TYR A 95 11.50 18.21 1.50
N LYS A 96 10.53 18.13 2.42
CA LYS A 96 10.43 17.02 3.37
C LYS A 96 9.51 15.98 2.78
N LEU A 97 9.99 14.75 2.70
CA LEU A 97 9.07 13.63 2.63
C LEU A 97 8.23 13.64 3.91
N PRO A 98 6.91 13.38 3.82
CA PRO A 98 6.07 13.24 5.00
C PRO A 98 6.74 12.22 5.91
N GLY A 99 7.29 12.70 7.03
CA GLY A 99 7.96 11.84 7.97
C GLY A 99 6.92 10.83 8.45
N MET A 100 7.24 9.54 8.37
CA MET A 100 6.71 8.65 9.40
C MET A 100 7.18 9.27 10.72
N HIS A 101 6.25 9.87 11.47
CA HIS A 101 6.55 10.62 12.68
C HIS A 101 7.27 9.71 13.68
N ARG A 102 8.60 9.68 13.64
CA ARG A 102 9.42 8.72 14.40
C ARG A 102 9.13 8.80 15.90
N THR A 103 8.70 9.96 16.38
CA THR A 103 8.47 10.26 17.79
C THR A 103 7.12 9.79 18.33
N GLU A 104 6.06 9.67 17.51
CA GLU A 104 4.80 9.05 17.97
C GLU A 104 4.87 7.52 17.92
N TYR A 105 5.81 6.94 17.16
CA TYR A 105 5.87 5.51 16.88
C TYR A 105 6.90 4.74 17.72
N LEU A 106 7.88 5.41 18.35
CA LEU A 106 8.86 4.73 19.22
C LEU A 106 8.23 4.12 20.48
N ASN A 107 7.07 4.63 20.92
CA ASN A 107 6.33 4.09 22.06
C ASN A 107 5.21 3.11 21.68
N SER A 108 4.93 2.92 20.38
CA SER A 108 3.97 1.92 19.94
C SER A 108 4.72 0.65 19.52
N HIS A 109 4.69 -0.38 20.38
CA HIS A 109 5.09 -1.75 20.02
C HIS A 109 4.38 -2.30 18.77
N TRP A 110 3.35 -1.62 18.28
CA TRP A 110 2.68 -1.82 17.01
C TRP A 110 3.47 -1.22 15.85
N ARG A 111 4.71 -1.67 15.65
CA ARG A 111 5.32 -1.56 14.33
C ARG A 111 4.36 -2.29 13.38
N GLN A 112 3.59 -1.53 12.60
CA GLN A 112 2.61 -2.03 11.63
C GLN A 112 3.37 -2.68 10.48
N PHE A 113 3.98 -3.82 10.77
CA PHE A 113 4.57 -4.67 9.77
C PHE A 113 3.42 -5.40 9.10
N GLY A 114 3.15 -5.00 7.87
CA GLY A 114 2.48 -5.86 6.95
C GLY A 114 3.36 -6.13 5.74
N THR A 115 3.08 -7.25 5.09
CA THR A 115 3.58 -7.53 3.76
C THR A 115 2.38 -7.61 2.82
N LEU A 116 2.43 -6.85 1.74
CA LEU A 116 1.51 -6.98 0.61
C LEU A 116 2.19 -7.87 -0.43
N TYR A 117 1.67 -9.07 -0.63
CA TYR A 117 2.04 -9.93 -1.73
C TYR A 117 1.15 -9.64 -2.93
N VAL A 118 1.77 -9.52 -4.08
CA VAL A 118 1.07 -9.36 -5.35
C VAL A 118 1.44 -10.54 -6.23
N TYR A 119 0.41 -11.23 -6.72
CA TYR A 119 0.54 -12.36 -7.63
C TYR A 119 -0.10 -11.98 -8.94
N ILE A 120 0.69 -11.98 -10.00
CA ILE A 120 0.21 -11.72 -11.36
C ILE A 120 0.24 -13.06 -12.10
N TYR A 121 -0.95 -13.54 -12.46
CA TYR A 121 -1.17 -14.72 -13.27
C TYR A 121 -1.48 -14.32 -14.73
N GLU A 122 -1.68 -15.31 -15.60
CA GLU A 122 -2.06 -15.06 -16.99
C GLU A 122 -3.40 -14.32 -17.10
N GLU A 123 -4.42 -14.78 -16.39
CA GLU A 123 -5.80 -14.25 -16.49
C GLU A 123 -6.27 -13.49 -15.24
N SER A 124 -5.49 -13.50 -14.15
CA SER A 124 -5.91 -12.90 -12.89
C SER A 124 -4.78 -12.21 -12.15
N VAL A 125 -5.15 -11.34 -11.24
CA VAL A 125 -4.27 -10.72 -10.26
C VAL A 125 -4.81 -10.99 -8.87
N ARG A 126 -3.94 -11.37 -7.95
CA ARG A 126 -4.27 -11.60 -6.55
C ARG A 126 -3.43 -10.71 -5.66
N LEU A 127 -4.08 -9.99 -4.75
CA LEU A 127 -3.44 -9.24 -3.69
C LEU A 127 -3.65 -9.99 -2.39
N GLU A 128 -2.57 -10.24 -1.66
CA GLU A 128 -2.62 -10.74 -0.30
C GLU A 128 -1.92 -9.79 0.65
N SER A 129 -2.63 -9.27 1.64
CA SER A 129 -2.01 -8.45 2.67
C SER A 129 -1.99 -9.23 3.96
N ILE A 130 -0.82 -9.37 4.56
CA ILE A 130 -0.62 -9.96 5.88
C ILE A 130 -0.31 -8.84 6.84
N MET A 131 -1.15 -8.61 7.85
CA MET A 131 -0.86 -7.66 8.92
C MET A 131 -0.87 -8.34 10.29
N PHE A 132 0.11 -7.97 11.14
CA PHE A 132 0.25 -8.47 12.51
C PHE A 132 0.29 -10.02 12.63
N ALA A 133 0.72 -10.71 11.57
CA ALA A 133 0.72 -12.18 11.45
C ALA A 133 -0.66 -12.85 11.62
N ILE A 134 -1.77 -12.11 11.60
CA ILE A 134 -3.12 -12.64 11.88
C ILE A 134 -4.19 -12.22 10.87
N PHE A 135 -4.00 -11.12 10.14
CA PHE A 135 -4.97 -10.66 9.14
C PHE A 135 -4.45 -10.95 7.75
N LEU A 136 -5.04 -11.95 7.08
CA LEU A 136 -4.84 -12.22 5.67
C LEU A 136 -6.05 -11.69 4.89
N ASN A 137 -5.84 -10.64 4.09
CA ASN A 137 -6.79 -10.28 3.04
C ASN A 137 -6.44 -11.01 1.76
N ILE A 138 -7.43 -11.42 0.98
CA ILE A 138 -7.21 -11.95 -0.36
C ILE A 138 -8.22 -11.29 -1.29
N ILE A 139 -7.70 -10.52 -2.25
CA ILE A 139 -8.49 -9.90 -3.31
C ILE A 139 -8.07 -10.56 -4.62
N ASN A 140 -9.01 -11.21 -5.32
CA ASN A 140 -8.78 -11.78 -6.65
C ASN A 140 -9.54 -10.95 -7.68
N MET A 141 -8.88 -10.62 -8.78
CA MET A 141 -9.40 -9.76 -9.84
C MET A 141 -9.00 -10.33 -11.20
N ASP A 142 -9.81 -10.10 -12.23
CA ASP A 142 -9.45 -10.42 -13.60
C ASP A 142 -8.32 -9.50 -14.07
N ARG A 143 -7.34 -10.07 -14.77
CA ARG A 143 -6.21 -9.31 -15.28
C ARG A 143 -6.61 -8.54 -16.52
N ASN A 144 -6.66 -7.22 -16.38
CA ASN A 144 -6.80 -6.26 -17.47
C ASN A 144 -6.05 -4.98 -17.10
N GLU A 145 -5.94 -4.03 -18.03
CA GLU A 145 -5.16 -2.80 -17.79
C GLU A 145 -5.74 -1.96 -16.64
N ALA A 146 -7.07 -1.87 -16.51
CA ALA A 146 -7.71 -1.13 -15.43
C ALA A 146 -7.42 -1.74 -14.06
N THR A 147 -7.44 -3.08 -13.95
CA THR A 147 -7.02 -3.80 -12.73
C THR A 147 -5.55 -3.54 -12.41
N MET A 148 -4.67 -3.63 -13.40
CA MET A 148 -3.24 -3.42 -13.20
C MET A 148 -2.93 -1.99 -12.74
N GLU A 149 -3.63 -1.00 -13.28
CA GLU A 149 -3.50 0.38 -12.84
C GLU A 149 -3.89 0.56 -11.36
N ILE A 150 -5.00 -0.06 -10.93
CA ILE A 150 -5.41 -0.02 -9.52
C ILE A 150 -4.37 -0.74 -8.65
N VAL A 151 -3.85 -1.88 -9.10
CA VAL A 151 -2.81 -2.63 -8.38
C VAL A 151 -1.55 -1.79 -8.16
N ARG A 152 -1.05 -1.09 -9.20
CA ARG A 152 0.09 -0.15 -9.09
C ARG A 152 -0.18 0.92 -8.04
N ARG A 153 -1.37 1.51 -8.05
CA ARG A 153 -1.79 2.53 -7.08
C ARG A 153 -1.93 1.98 -5.65
N VAL A 154 -2.41 0.75 -5.47
CA VAL A 154 -2.44 0.07 -4.16
C VAL A 154 -1.03 -0.17 -3.64
N ILE A 155 -0.11 -0.65 -4.49
CA ILE A 155 1.30 -0.84 -4.10
C ILE A 155 1.94 0.49 -3.72
N LYS A 156 1.73 1.54 -4.51
CA LYS A 156 2.18 2.90 -4.18
C LYS A 156 1.65 3.31 -2.80
N ALA A 157 0.34 3.22 -2.58
CA ALA A 157 -0.32 3.55 -1.32
C ALA A 157 0.27 2.78 -0.12
N TRP A 158 0.62 1.52 -0.33
CA TRP A 158 1.29 0.67 0.65
C TRP A 158 2.71 1.16 0.96
N LYS A 159 3.53 1.39 -0.08
CA LYS A 159 4.93 1.86 0.04
C LYS A 159 5.04 3.23 0.71
N ILE A 160 4.05 4.12 0.52
CA ILE A 160 4.01 5.43 1.20
C ILE A 160 3.31 5.40 2.58
N GLY A 161 2.95 4.20 3.06
CA GLY A 161 2.36 3.98 4.38
C GLY A 161 0.92 4.47 4.55
N LYS A 162 0.21 4.81 3.46
CA LYS A 162 -1.18 5.27 3.53
C LYS A 162 -2.15 4.16 3.95
N LEU A 163 -1.82 2.91 3.64
CA LEU A 163 -2.66 1.75 3.97
C LEU A 163 -2.40 1.16 5.36
N ASN A 164 -1.43 1.68 6.10
CA ASN A 164 -1.02 1.10 7.38
C ASN A 164 -1.97 1.48 8.54
N SER A 165 -2.81 2.50 8.36
CA SER A 165 -3.80 2.86 9.38
C SER A 165 -4.93 1.82 9.43
N LYS A 166 -5.35 1.44 10.64
CA LYS A 166 -6.47 0.50 10.88
C LYS A 166 -7.73 0.89 10.10
N ASN A 167 -8.03 2.20 10.06
CA ASN A 167 -9.23 2.72 9.40
C ASN A 167 -9.17 2.54 7.88
N TYR A 168 -7.99 2.61 7.27
CA TYR A 168 -7.81 2.47 5.83
C TYR A 168 -7.68 1.02 5.38
N PHE A 169 -7.17 0.16 6.27
CA PHE A 169 -7.13 -1.27 6.00
C PHE A 169 -8.55 -1.86 5.87
N ASP A 170 -9.46 -1.50 6.78
CA ASP A 170 -10.85 -1.96 6.74
C ASP A 170 -11.57 -1.58 5.43
N VAL A 171 -11.15 -0.49 4.79
CA VAL A 171 -11.64 -0.08 3.47
C VAL A 171 -11.20 -1.09 2.41
N LEU A 172 -9.90 -1.42 2.30
CA LEU A 172 -9.42 -2.42 1.35
C LEU A 172 -10.03 -3.81 1.58
N MET A 173 -10.34 -4.17 2.82
CA MET A 173 -10.93 -5.48 3.17
C MET A 173 -12.34 -5.69 2.64
N LYS A 174 -13.10 -4.61 2.42
CA LYS A 174 -14.54 -4.68 2.19
C LYS A 174 -14.97 -4.15 0.82
N CYS A 175 -14.02 -3.61 0.06
CA CYS A 175 -14.31 -2.88 -1.16
C CYS A 175 -14.17 -3.76 -2.40
N ASP A 176 -15.10 -3.59 -3.34
CA ASP A 176 -14.88 -4.00 -4.73
C ASP A 176 -13.84 -3.09 -5.41
N LEU A 177 -13.48 -3.45 -6.65
CA LEU A 177 -12.47 -2.73 -7.44
C LEU A 177 -12.79 -1.23 -7.60
N GLN A 178 -14.05 -0.87 -7.80
CA GLN A 178 -14.47 0.52 -7.99
C GLN A 178 -14.36 1.32 -6.70
N SER A 179 -14.70 0.69 -5.58
CA SER A 179 -14.60 1.27 -4.25
C SER A 179 -13.14 1.47 -3.83
N ILE A 180 -12.24 0.53 -4.17
CA ILE A 180 -10.78 0.71 -4.00
C ILE A 180 -10.30 1.89 -4.83
N LYS A 181 -10.67 1.95 -6.10
CA LYS A 181 -10.29 3.04 -7.01
C LYS A 181 -10.74 4.40 -6.48
N ALA A 182 -12.02 4.53 -6.11
CA ALA A 182 -12.58 5.78 -5.59
C ALA A 182 -11.84 6.26 -4.33
N LYS A 183 -11.43 5.34 -3.46
CA LYS A 183 -10.65 5.67 -2.26
C LYS A 183 -9.22 6.10 -2.57
N LEU A 184 -8.58 5.47 -3.55
CA LEU A 184 -7.28 5.92 -4.04
C LEU A 184 -7.37 7.29 -4.71
N ASP A 185 -8.46 7.58 -5.42
CA ASP A 185 -8.74 8.89 -6.01
C ASP A 185 -8.94 9.96 -4.91
N GLU A 186 -9.74 9.65 -3.87
CA GLU A 186 -9.93 10.52 -2.69
C GLU A 186 -8.60 10.84 -1.99
N TRP A 187 -7.69 9.87 -1.91
CA TRP A 187 -6.36 10.08 -1.33
C TRP A 187 -5.36 10.71 -2.28
N ASN A 188 -5.78 11.04 -3.50
CA ASN A 188 -4.95 11.60 -4.56
C ASN A 188 -3.70 10.74 -4.84
N ILE A 189 -3.87 9.41 -4.81
CA ILE A 189 -2.82 8.45 -5.11
C ILE A 189 -2.96 8.05 -6.57
N HIS A 190 -2.13 8.60 -7.44
CA HIS A 190 -2.10 8.29 -8.87
C HIS A 190 -0.86 7.49 -9.22
N SER A 191 -0.84 6.79 -10.35
CA SER A 191 0.42 6.23 -10.85
C SER A 191 1.40 7.35 -11.20
N ASN A 192 2.70 7.09 -11.03
CA ASN A 192 3.74 8.05 -11.33
C ASN A 192 4.55 7.53 -12.52
N ASP A 193 4.66 8.35 -13.57
CA ASP A 193 5.37 8.00 -14.81
C ASP A 193 6.85 7.63 -14.59
N PHE A 194 7.44 8.02 -13.46
CA PHE A 194 8.87 7.82 -13.16
C PHE A 194 9.15 6.61 -12.29
N VAL A 195 8.12 5.94 -11.77
CA VAL A 195 8.28 4.82 -10.84
C VAL A 195 7.41 3.67 -11.28
N ASP A 196 8.03 2.56 -11.69
CA ASP A 196 7.32 1.30 -11.87
C ASP A 196 7.16 0.63 -10.50
N GLU A 197 5.92 0.61 -9.99
CA GLU A 197 5.64 0.06 -8.68
C GLU A 197 5.75 -1.47 -8.60
N LEU A 198 5.78 -2.15 -9.75
CA LEU A 198 5.94 -3.61 -9.84
C LEU A 198 7.41 -4.05 -9.79
N VAL A 199 8.36 -3.12 -9.91
CA VAL A 199 9.79 -3.41 -9.73
C VAL A 199 10.12 -3.42 -8.24
N ASP A 200 10.91 -4.42 -7.83
CA ASP A 200 11.39 -4.52 -6.45
C ASP A 200 12.44 -3.43 -6.19
N ASP A 201 12.14 -2.55 -5.25
CA ASP A 201 12.99 -1.45 -4.84
C ASP A 201 13.88 -1.92 -3.69
N ASN A 202 15.00 -2.56 -4.03
CA ASN A 202 16.01 -2.94 -3.04
C ASN A 202 16.54 -1.73 -2.25
N ASP A 203 16.39 -0.51 -2.78
CA ASP A 203 16.81 0.74 -2.12
C ASP A 203 15.86 1.19 -1.00
N MET A 204 14.63 0.67 -0.95
CA MET A 204 13.63 0.99 0.09
C MET A 204 13.67 0.04 1.28
N TYR A 205 14.23 -1.15 1.10
CA TYR A 205 14.22 -2.20 2.10
C TYR A 205 15.66 -2.59 2.40
N ASP A 206 16.08 -2.43 3.66
CA ASP A 206 17.35 -2.97 4.14
C ASP A 206 17.49 -4.43 3.67
N ASP A 207 18.70 -4.85 3.30
CA ASP A 207 19.08 -6.14 2.70
C ASP A 207 18.56 -7.37 3.52
N GLY A 208 18.03 -7.13 4.71
CA GLY A 208 17.32 -8.09 5.56
C GLY A 208 16.00 -8.62 4.97
N VAL A 209 15.35 -7.91 4.03
CA VAL A 209 14.05 -8.36 3.50
C VAL A 209 14.16 -9.65 2.69
N ASP A 210 15.23 -9.83 1.91
CA ASP A 210 15.46 -11.09 1.19
C ASP A 210 15.89 -12.23 2.13
N ARG A 211 16.54 -11.90 3.26
CA ARG A 211 16.85 -12.90 4.31
C ARG A 211 15.58 -13.40 4.99
N ASP A 212 14.61 -12.51 5.22
CA ASP A 212 13.31 -12.87 5.79
C ASP A 212 12.37 -13.53 4.77
N LYS A 213 12.48 -13.24 3.47
CA LYS A 213 11.78 -13.99 2.40
C LYS A 213 12.06 -15.50 2.51
N ASN A 214 13.25 -15.90 2.96
CA ASN A 214 13.63 -17.31 3.13
C ASN A 214 13.39 -17.87 4.54
N SER A 215 13.41 -17.05 5.60
CA SER A 215 13.16 -17.49 6.98
C SER A 215 11.66 -17.67 7.29
N LEU A 216 10.80 -16.85 6.67
CA LEU A 216 9.34 -16.92 6.80
C LEU A 216 8.68 -18.02 5.97
N PHE A 217 9.41 -18.97 5.36
CA PHE A 217 8.80 -20.17 4.76
C PHE A 217 8.09 -21.09 5.78
N GLY A 218 8.11 -20.76 7.08
CA GLY A 218 7.10 -21.20 8.04
C GLY A 218 5.67 -20.69 7.78
N HIS A 219 5.46 -19.77 6.83
CA HIS A 219 4.11 -19.29 6.49
C HIS A 219 3.25 -20.36 5.83
N GLN A 220 3.88 -21.35 5.19
CA GLN A 220 3.18 -22.51 4.67
C GLN A 220 2.55 -23.32 5.81
N SER A 221 3.23 -23.45 6.96
CA SER A 221 2.65 -24.08 8.15
C SER A 221 1.57 -23.23 8.82
N LEU A 222 1.62 -21.89 8.72
CA LEU A 222 0.57 -21.00 9.26
C LEU A 222 -0.69 -20.98 8.37
N LEU A 223 -0.53 -21.01 7.05
CA LEU A 223 -1.62 -21.19 6.08
C LEU A 223 -2.19 -22.61 6.14
N GLU A 224 -1.34 -23.63 6.30
CA GLU A 224 -1.76 -25.01 6.52
C GLU A 224 -2.46 -25.16 7.86
N TRP A 225 -1.97 -24.53 8.93
CA TRP A 225 -2.64 -24.46 10.24
C TRP A 225 -3.99 -23.73 10.15
N ALA A 226 -4.09 -22.62 9.42
CA ALA A 226 -5.37 -21.95 9.18
C ALA A 226 -6.34 -22.81 8.35
N ARG A 227 -5.84 -23.69 7.48
CA ARG A 227 -6.63 -24.62 6.66
C ARG A 227 -6.97 -25.95 7.37
N SER A 228 -6.18 -26.36 8.36
CA SER A 228 -6.26 -27.67 9.04
C SER A 228 -6.52 -27.59 10.55
N GLY A 229 -6.59 -26.39 11.11
CA GLY A 229 -6.83 -26.14 12.52
C GLY A 229 -8.21 -26.65 12.96
N PRO A 230 -8.32 -27.28 14.14
CA PRO A 230 -9.57 -27.81 14.64
C PRO A 230 -10.59 -26.68 14.83
N GLY A 231 -11.69 -26.73 14.08
CA GLY A 231 -12.81 -25.78 14.16
C GLY A 231 -12.98 -24.84 12.97
N VAL A 232 -12.15 -24.93 11.92
CA VAL A 232 -12.38 -24.19 10.66
C VAL A 232 -13.27 -25.04 9.74
N PRO A 233 -14.48 -24.60 9.36
CA PRO A 233 -15.34 -25.36 8.46
C PRO A 233 -14.64 -25.53 7.10
N ARG A 234 -14.50 -26.78 6.66
CA ARG A 234 -14.02 -27.09 5.30
C ARG A 234 -14.99 -26.44 4.32
N LEU A 235 -14.49 -25.56 3.45
CA LEU A 235 -15.27 -24.99 2.36
C LEU A 235 -15.63 -26.13 1.39
N GLU A 236 -16.80 -26.73 1.59
CA GLU A 236 -17.39 -27.62 0.61
C GLU A 236 -17.69 -26.82 -0.65
N ARG A 237 -17.29 -27.38 -1.79
CA ARG A 237 -17.41 -26.78 -3.10
C ARG A 237 -18.91 -26.70 -3.42
N VAL A 238 -19.52 -25.54 -3.19
CA VAL A 238 -20.93 -25.31 -3.56
C VAL A 238 -21.03 -25.38 -5.08
N HIS A 239 -21.79 -26.36 -5.58
CA HIS A 239 -22.18 -26.43 -6.98
C HIS A 239 -22.93 -25.14 -7.35
N ARG A 240 -22.51 -24.52 -8.46
CA ARG A 240 -23.16 -23.32 -9.02
C ARG A 240 -24.54 -23.68 -9.55
N ASP A 241 -25.58 -23.32 -8.80
CA ASP A 241 -26.85 -22.92 -9.41
C ASP A 241 -26.99 -21.40 -9.21
N GLY A 242 -27.05 -20.71 -10.34
CA GLY A 242 -26.94 -19.26 -10.41
C GLY A 242 -28.20 -18.58 -9.93
N THR A 243 -28.08 -17.84 -8.82
CA THR A 243 -28.68 -16.52 -8.57
C THR A 243 -28.29 -16.17 -7.14
N HIS A 244 -27.33 -15.27 -6.94
CA HIS A 244 -27.13 -14.35 -5.79
C HIS A 244 -25.63 -13.94 -5.72
N PRO A 245 -25.32 -12.67 -5.39
CA PRO A 245 -23.94 -12.19 -5.27
C PRO A 245 -23.24 -12.78 -4.03
N PRO A 246 -21.90 -12.87 -4.02
CA PRO A 246 -21.17 -13.54 -2.94
C PRO A 246 -21.25 -12.73 -1.64
N LEU A 247 -21.77 -13.37 -0.59
CA LEU A 247 -21.66 -12.90 0.79
C LEU A 247 -20.19 -12.96 1.24
N VAL A 248 -19.58 -11.81 1.47
CA VAL A 248 -18.31 -11.70 2.20
C VAL A 248 -18.55 -12.12 3.65
N LYS A 249 -18.27 -13.39 3.98
CA LYS A 249 -18.32 -13.89 5.36
C LYS A 249 -17.08 -13.40 6.12
N ASN A 250 -17.26 -12.40 6.98
CA ASN A 250 -16.31 -12.07 8.04
C ASN A 250 -16.22 -13.23 9.03
N LEU A 251 -15.19 -14.08 8.90
CA LEU A 251 -15.02 -15.32 9.67
C LEU A 251 -14.63 -15.15 11.16
N TRP A 252 -14.67 -13.94 11.73
CA TRP A 252 -14.02 -13.67 13.02
C TRP A 252 -14.91 -13.17 14.18
N ILE A 253 -16.16 -12.74 13.94
CA ILE A 253 -16.97 -12.15 15.02
C ILE A 253 -17.50 -13.21 16.01
N ASN A 254 -17.65 -14.48 15.61
CA ASN A 254 -18.26 -15.49 16.46
C ASN A 254 -17.31 -16.16 17.47
N ASN A 255 -15.99 -16.13 17.23
CA ASN A 255 -15.02 -16.83 18.09
C ASN A 255 -14.55 -16.00 19.31
N LEU A 256 -14.81 -14.69 19.32
CA LEU A 256 -14.55 -13.83 20.47
C LEU A 256 -15.68 -13.87 21.51
N ARG A 257 -16.93 -14.11 21.08
CA ARG A 257 -18.07 -14.25 22.02
C ARG A 257 -18.02 -15.54 22.85
N SER A 258 -17.51 -16.64 22.29
CA SER A 258 -17.46 -17.94 22.99
C SER A 258 -16.38 -18.04 24.08
N LYS A 259 -15.39 -17.13 24.08
CA LYS A 259 -14.33 -17.07 25.10
C LYS A 259 -14.64 -16.13 26.27
N ILE A 260 -15.73 -15.36 26.22
CA ILE A 260 -16.12 -14.43 27.30
C ILE A 260 -17.19 -15.03 28.24
N SER A 261 -17.86 -16.14 27.90
CA SER A 261 -18.96 -16.67 28.72
C SER A 261 -18.59 -17.79 29.72
N LYS A 262 -17.34 -17.86 30.18
CA LYS A 262 -16.94 -18.80 31.24
C LYS A 262 -16.26 -18.08 32.41
N HIS A 263 -16.96 -17.11 33.00
CA HIS A 263 -16.84 -16.77 34.41
C HIS A 263 -18.07 -15.94 34.83
N GLU A 264 -18.77 -16.42 35.85
CA GLU A 264 -19.84 -15.73 36.58
C GLU A 264 -19.56 -15.93 38.09
N PRO A 265 -20.09 -15.09 39.00
CA PRO A 265 -19.83 -13.66 39.09
C PRO A 265 -19.39 -13.24 40.51
N SER A 266 -18.58 -12.20 40.65
CA SER A 266 -18.57 -11.39 41.87
C SER A 266 -18.71 -9.92 41.51
N MET A 267 -19.62 -9.28 42.22
CA MET A 267 -20.10 -7.92 42.01
C MET A 267 -18.98 -6.89 42.05
N LEU A 268 -18.92 -6.04 41.02
CA LEU A 268 -18.64 -4.61 41.16
C LEU A 268 -19.07 -3.89 39.87
N VAL A 269 -20.15 -3.12 39.98
CA VAL A 269 -20.64 -2.23 38.95
C VAL A 269 -19.64 -1.09 38.78
N THR A 270 -19.04 -0.96 37.60
CA THR A 270 -18.47 0.30 37.13
C THR A 270 -19.07 0.60 35.76
N HIS A 271 -19.86 1.67 35.70
CA HIS A 271 -20.39 2.21 34.45
C HIS A 271 -19.23 2.73 33.60
N VAL A 272 -19.01 2.12 32.44
CA VAL A 272 -18.22 2.73 31.37
C VAL A 272 -19.18 3.37 30.39
N THR A 273 -19.37 4.68 30.52
CA THR A 273 -20.02 5.52 29.50
C THR A 273 -19.16 5.56 28.26
N LEU A 274 -19.68 5.08 27.13
CA LEU A 274 -19.10 5.34 25.81
C LEU A 274 -19.27 6.83 25.47
N PRO A 275 -18.28 7.49 24.86
CA PRO A 275 -18.43 8.86 24.38
C PRO A 275 -19.56 8.93 23.34
N HIS A 276 -20.47 9.89 23.51
CA HIS A 276 -21.50 10.22 22.52
C HIS A 276 -20.85 10.51 21.15
N GLY A 277 -21.29 9.78 20.11
CA GLY A 277 -20.85 9.97 18.72
C GLY A 277 -20.62 8.69 17.91
N TYR A 278 -20.56 7.51 18.54
CA TYR A 278 -20.21 6.26 17.84
C TYR A 278 -21.36 5.61 17.05
N GLU A 279 -22.62 5.89 17.39
CA GLU A 279 -23.78 5.31 16.70
C GLU A 279 -24.07 5.96 15.34
N GLU A 280 -23.57 7.19 15.10
CA GLU A 280 -23.84 7.92 13.85
C GLU A 280 -23.01 7.42 12.65
N LEU A 281 -21.83 6.83 12.91
CA LEU A 281 -20.95 6.30 11.85
C LEU A 281 -21.40 4.93 11.34
N LEU A 282 -22.07 4.13 12.17
CA LEU A 282 -22.59 2.82 11.77
C LEU A 282 -23.83 2.92 10.87
N ASN A 283 -24.60 4.01 10.96
CA ASN A 283 -25.80 4.22 10.16
C ASN A 283 -25.55 4.87 8.78
N LYS A 284 -24.34 5.41 8.52
CA LYS A 284 -24.00 6.02 7.23
C LYS A 284 -23.42 5.06 6.17
N CYS A 285 -23.02 3.85 6.56
CA CYS A 285 -22.51 2.84 5.62
C CYS A 285 -23.55 1.81 5.15
N ASN A 286 -24.79 1.89 5.65
CA ASN A 286 -25.90 1.01 5.28
C ASN A 286 -27.00 1.75 4.49
N ARG A 287 -26.64 2.85 3.80
CA ARG A 287 -27.49 3.51 2.79
C ARG A 287 -26.70 3.70 1.52
#